data_AF-A0A7W1C615-F1
#
_entry.id   AF-A0A7W1C615-F1
#
_cell.length_a   1.000
_cell.length_b   1.000
_cell.length_c   1.000
_cell.angle_alpha   90.00
_cell.angle_beta   90.00
_cell.angle_gamma   90.00
#
_symmetry.space_group_name_H-M   'P 1'
#
loop_
_entity.id
_entity.type
_entity.pdbx_description
1 polymer ?
#
loop_
_entity_poly.entity_id
_entity_poly.type
_entity_poly.pdbx_seq_one_letter_code
_entity_poly.pdbx_strand_id
1 'polypeptide(L)' 'MSNNEPRINQQIRFSPVRLIGSDGEQIGVVPIEEAQAAAREKGLDLVEVAP' A
#
# COMPACT_ATOMS: atom_id res chain seq x y z
N MET A 1 12.69 -17.78 -13.39
CA MET A 1 12.95 -16.77 -12.33
C MET A 1 11.64 -16.06 -12.10
N SER A 2 10.97 -16.29 -10.97
CA SER A 2 9.76 -15.53 -10.64
C SER A 2 10.23 -14.16 -10.16
N ASN A 3 10.04 -13.13 -10.98
CA ASN A 3 10.36 -11.76 -10.60
C ASN A 3 9.31 -11.31 -9.59
N ASN A 4 9.55 -11.60 -8.31
CA ASN A 4 8.59 -11.43 -7.21
C ASN A 4 8.78 -10.06 -6.54
N GLU A 5 8.92 -9.02 -7.36
CA GLU A 5 9.01 -7.65 -6.87
C GLU A 5 7.62 -7.20 -6.44
N PRO A 6 7.46 -6.64 -5.22
CA PRO A 6 6.17 -6.16 -4.76
C PRO A 6 5.72 -4.98 -5.63
N ARG A 7 4.41 -4.89 -5.88
CA ARG A 7 3.85 -3.72 -6.56
C ARG A 7 3.90 -2.53 -5.61
N ILE A 8 4.27 -1.37 -6.14
CA ILE A 8 4.33 -0.13 -5.35
C ILE A 8 3.41 0.95 -5.93
N ASN A 9 2.84 1.77 -5.06
CA ASN A 9 2.10 2.99 -5.42
C ASN A 9 1.05 2.74 -6.52
N GLN A 10 1.22 3.40 -7.67
CA GLN A 10 0.37 3.32 -8.85
C GLN A 10 0.48 1.97 -9.58
N GLN A 11 1.25 1.00 -9.13
CA GLN A 11 1.20 -0.37 -9.66
C GLN A 11 0.13 -1.20 -8.95
N ILE A 12 -0.29 -0.79 -7.76
CA ILE A 12 -1.33 -1.45 -6.98
C ILE A 12 -2.69 -1.09 -7.60
N ARG A 13 -3.50 -2.10 -7.88
CA ARG A 13 -4.80 -1.98 -8.59
C ARG A 13 -5.98 -2.47 -7.76
N PHE A 14 -5.73 -3.16 -6.65
CA PHE A 14 -6.77 -3.74 -5.81
C PHE A 14 -7.40 -2.67 -4.91
N SER A 15 -8.70 -2.79 -4.71
CA SER A 15 -9.47 -2.00 -3.77
C SER A 15 -10.66 -2.84 -3.28
N PRO A 16 -10.98 -2.86 -1.98
CA PRO A 16 -10.28 -2.17 -0.90
C PRO A 16 -8.98 -2.87 -0.48
N VAL A 17 -8.10 -2.17 0.25
CA VAL A 17 -6.82 -2.70 0.76
C VAL A 17 -6.75 -2.56 2.29
N ARG A 18 -6.02 -3.48 2.94
CA ARG A 18 -5.65 -3.32 4.36
C ARG A 18 -4.38 -2.48 4.46
N LEU A 19 -4.49 -1.31 5.06
CA LEU A 19 -3.37 -0.39 5.24
C LEU A 19 -2.70 -0.60 6.60
N ILE A 20 -1.37 -0.74 6.57
CA ILE A 20 -0.50 -0.84 7.74
C ILE A 20 0.48 0.33 7.68
N GLY A 21 0.60 1.09 8.77
CA GLY A 21 1.54 2.18 8.92
C GLY A 21 3.00 1.72 8.97
N SER A 22 3.94 2.62 8.70
CA SER A 22 5.38 2.31 8.74
C SER A 22 5.90 1.97 10.15
N ASP A 23 5.13 2.31 11.18
CA ASP A 23 5.34 1.96 12.59
C ASP A 23 4.66 0.64 13.00
N GLY A 24 3.96 -0.02 12.07
CA GLY A 24 3.19 -1.24 12.32
C GLY A 24 1.75 -1.00 12.78
N GLU A 25 1.28 0.26 12.82
CA GLU A 25 -0.11 0.57 13.14
C GLU A 25 -1.09 -0.04 12.10
N GLN A 26 -2.16 -0.70 12.56
CA GLN A 26 -3.22 -1.18 11.68
C GLN A 26 -4.25 -0.06 11.49
N ILE A 27 -4.15 0.66 10.37
CA ILE A 27 -5.06 1.77 10.06
C ILE A 27 -6.46 1.23 9.69
N GLY A 28 -6.52 0.10 8.98
CA GLY A 28 -7.76 -0.59 8.66
C GLY A 28 -7.91 -0.92 7.18
N VAL A 29 -9.13 -1.22 6.75
CA VAL A 29 -9.47 -1.50 5.35
C VAL A 29 -9.97 -0.21 4.70
N VAL A 30 -9.23 0.30 3.72
CA VAL A 30 -9.47 1.60 3.07
C VAL A 30 -9.46 1.45 1.54
N PRO A 31 -10.04 2.41 0.79
CA PRO A 31 -9.83 2.49 -0.65
C PRO A 31 -8.35 2.69 -1.00
N ILE A 32 -7.92 2.17 -2.16
CA ILE A 32 -6.52 2.30 -2.59
C ILE A 32 -6.07 3.75 -2.74
N GLU A 33 -6.95 4.65 -3.17
CA GLU A 33 -6.65 6.09 -3.30
C GLU A 33 -6.29 6.73 -1.95
N GLU A 34 -6.97 6.32 -0.87
CA GLU A 34 -6.69 6.80 0.48
C GLU A 34 -5.33 6.28 0.99
N ALA A 35 -5.03 5.00 0.73
CA ALA A 35 -3.72 4.43 1.05
C ALA A 35 -2.58 5.11 0.29
N GLN A 36 -2.77 5.41 -0.99
CA GLN A 36 -1.80 6.14 -1.81
C GLN A 36 -1.62 7.58 -1.34
N ALA A 37 -2.71 8.27 -0.96
CA ALA A 37 -2.65 9.61 -0.39
C ALA A 37 -1.87 9.62 0.93
N ALA A 38 -2.17 8.69 1.85
CA ALA A 38 -1.48 8.57 3.14
C ALA A 38 0.02 8.32 2.98
N ALA A 39 0.41 7.47 2.02
CA ALA A 39 1.83 7.25 1.70
C ALA A 39 2.47 8.54 1.16
N ARG A 40 1.81 9.22 0.21
CA ARG A 40 2.30 10.47 -0.38
C ARG A 40 2.46 11.60 0.64
N GLU A 41 1.51 11.78 1.55
CA GLU A 41 1.56 12.79 2.62
C GLU A 41 2.72 12.56 3.57
N LYS A 42 3.06 11.30 3.83
CA LYS A 42 4.20 10.91 4.67
C LYS A 42 5.53 10.85 3.91
N GLY A 43 5.53 11.08 2.59
CA GLY A 43 6.72 10.93 1.74
C GLY A 43 7.24 9.49 1.66
N LEU A 44 6.34 8.51 1.81
CA LEU A 44 6.63 7.08 1.77
C LEU A 44 6.06 6.44 0.49
N ASP A 45 6.54 5.24 0.18
CA ASP A 45 5.96 4.39 -0.84
C ASP A 45 4.94 3.42 -0.23
N LEU A 46 3.80 3.25 -0.90
CA LEU A 46 2.85 2.20 -0.60
C LEU A 46 3.34 0.89 -1.23
N VAL A 47 3.54 -0.15 -0.43
CA VAL A 47 4.06 -1.46 -0.91
C VAL A 47 3.02 -2.55 -0.71
N GLU A 48 2.72 -3.32 -1.76
CA GLU A 48 1.87 -4.51 -1.69
C GLU A 48 2.64 -5.66 -1.03
N VAL A 49 2.28 -5.99 0.22
CA VAL A 49 2.90 -7.10 0.98
C VAL A 49 2.17 -8.43 0.83
N ALA A 50 0.92 -8.41 0.33
CA ALA A 50 0.10 -9.59 0.06
C ALA A 50 -0.87 -9.30 -1.11
N PRO A 51 -0.78 -10.04 -2.23
CA PRO A 51 -1.68 -9.91 -3.38
C PRO A 51 -3.03 -10.61 -3.19
#